data_AF-W4Q745-F1
#
_entry.id   AF-W4Q745-F1
#
_cell.length_a   1.000
_cell.length_b   1.000
_cell.length_c   1.000
_cell.angle_alpha   90.00
_cell.angle_beta   90.00
_cell.angle_gamma   90.00
#
_symmetry.space_group_name_H-M   'P 1'
#
loop_
_entity.id
_entity.type
_entity.pdbx_description
1 polymer ?
#
loop_
_entity_poly.entity_id
_entity_poly.type
_entity_poly.pdbx_seq_one_letter_code
_entity_poly.pdbx_strand_id
1 'polypeptide(L)' 'MTVMKKVALLLLSLVFILSVSACSFGGGKETIRVAEVTRSIFYAPFYAAISQGYFEEEGIDLDLTRLGVETIR' A
#
# COMPACT_ATOMS: atom_id res chain seq x y z
N MET A 1 44.96 18.17 -7.66
CA MET A 1 44.05 17.70 -6.58
C MET A 1 42.58 18.10 -6.78
N THR A 2 42.28 19.26 -7.40
CA THR A 2 40.90 19.71 -7.67
C THR A 2 40.16 18.88 -8.73
N VAL A 3 40.84 18.36 -9.75
CA VAL A 3 40.23 17.53 -10.81
C VAL A 3 39.75 16.18 -10.27
N MET A 4 40.57 15.47 -9.48
CA MET A 4 40.17 14.20 -8.85
C MET A 4 39.00 14.37 -7.86
N LYS A 5 38.96 15.49 -7.12
CA LYS A 5 37.81 15.83 -6.26
C LYS A 5 36.53 16.07 -7.05
N LYS A 6 36.61 16.72 -8.22
CA LYS A 6 35.46 16.94 -9.11
C LYS A 6 34.96 15.63 -9.73
N VAL A 7 35.86 14.73 -10.14
CA VAL A 7 35.51 13.41 -10.68
C VAL A 7 34.85 12.54 -9.60
N ALA A 8 35.38 12.53 -8.38
CA ALA A 8 34.77 11.84 -7.25
C ALA A 8 33.37 12.40 -6.90
N LEU A 9 33.20 13.73 -6.96
CA LEU A 9 31.89 14.37 -6.74
C LEU A 9 30.86 13.97 -7.82
N LEU A 10 31.31 13.85 -9.07
CA LEU A 10 30.47 13.53 -10.22
C LEU A 10 30.04 12.05 -10.21
N LEU A 11 30.93 11.15 -9.77
CA LEU A 11 30.59 9.74 -9.52
C LEU A 11 29.60 9.58 -8.36
N LEU A 12 29.77 10.34 -7.28
CA LEU A 12 28.88 10.28 -6.13
C LEU A 12 27.47 10.78 -6.46
N SER A 13 27.33 11.85 -7.26
CA SER A 13 26.02 12.34 -7.68
C SER A 13 25.31 11.37 -8.62
N LEU A 14 26.04 10.69 -9.51
CA LEU A 14 25.49 9.68 -10.40
C LEU A 14 24.93 8.48 -9.63
N VAL A 15 25.65 8.01 -8.60
CA VAL A 15 25.17 6.93 -7.71
C VAL A 15 23.90 7.35 -6.95
N PHE A 16 23.83 8.61 -6.52
CA PHE A 16 22.67 9.11 -5.79
C PHE A 16 21.39 9.16 -6.66
N ILE A 17 21.53 9.57 -7.93
CA ILE A 17 20.42 9.62 -8.90
C ILE A 17 19.89 8.22 -9.22
N LEU A 18 20.78 7.23 -9.31
CA LEU A 18 20.40 5.82 -9.54
C LEU A 18 19.63 5.24 -8.35
N SER A 19 20.01 5.58 -7.12
CA SER A 19 19.31 5.13 -5.90
C SER A 19 17.88 5.67 -5.77
N VAL A 20 17.63 6.90 -6.21
CA VAL A 20 16.27 7.49 -6.14
C VAL A 20 15.33 6.87 -7.18
N SER A 21 15.85 6.43 -8.33
CA SER A 21 15.04 5.82 -9.40
C SER A 21 14.57 4.39 -9.06
N ALA A 22 15.14 3.77 -8.03
CA ALA A 22 14.74 2.44 -7.55
C ALA A 22 13.59 2.46 -6.53
N CYS A 23 13.15 3.65 -6.08
CA CYS A 23 11.90 3.79 -5.34
C CYS A 23 10.71 3.63 -6.30
N SER A 24 10.34 2.38 -6.55
CA SER A 24 9.07 2.04 -7.16
C SER A 24 7.98 2.25 -6.11
N PHE A 25 7.28 3.38 -6.15
CA PHE A 25 5.93 3.48 -5.61
C PHE A 25 5.05 2.65 -6.53
N GLY A 26 4.91 1.36 -6.21
CA GLY A 26 4.07 0.45 -6.97
C GLY A 26 2.65 0.97 -7.00
N GLY A 27 2.22 1.53 -8.12
CA GLY A 27 0.86 2.03 -8.36
C GLY A 27 -0.19 0.93 -8.51
N GLY A 28 -0.05 -0.15 -7.74
CA GLY A 28 -1.04 -1.21 -7.63
C GLY A 28 -2.04 -0.86 -6.54
N LYS A 29 -3.30 -1.28 -6.72
CA LYS A 29 -4.30 -1.18 -5.65
C LYS A 29 -3.80 -1.93 -4.40
N GLU A 30 -3.91 -1.31 -3.24
CA GLU A 30 -3.53 -1.94 -1.98
C GLU A 30 -4.64 -2.87 -1.53
N THR A 31 -4.41 -4.19 -1.59
CA THR A 31 -5.40 -5.18 -1.16
C THR A 31 -5.39 -5.31 0.37
N ILE A 32 -6.49 -4.91 1.01
CA ILE A 32 -6.72 -5.04 2.45
C ILE A 32 -7.68 -6.19 2.70
N ARG A 33 -7.24 -7.18 3.48
CA ARG A 33 -8.05 -8.32 3.90
C ARG A 33 -8.62 -8.09 5.29
N VAL A 34 -9.94 -8.09 5.39
CA VAL A 34 -10.67 -7.88 6.65
C VAL A 34 -11.46 -9.13 6.97
N ALA A 35 -11.30 -9.63 8.18
CA ALA A 35 -11.99 -10.83 8.65
C ALA A 35 -13.00 -10.45 9.73
N GLU A 36 -14.31 -10.53 9.42
CA GLU A 36 -15.38 -10.21 10.37
C GLU A 36 -15.85 -11.46 11.13
N VAL A 37 -15.90 -11.38 12.46
CA VAL A 37 -16.37 -12.49 13.32
C VAL A 37 -17.89 -12.49 13.45
N THR A 38 -18.51 -11.31 13.45
CA THR A 38 -19.95 -11.16 13.59
C THR A 38 -20.46 -10.04 12.69
N ARG A 39 -21.60 -10.25 12.05
CA ARG A 39 -22.28 -9.20 11.27
C ARG A 39 -23.22 -8.44 12.20
N SER A 40 -22.81 -7.27 12.62
CA SER A 40 -23.56 -6.43 13.56
C SER A 40 -23.92 -5.08 12.96
N ILE A 41 -25.03 -4.49 13.42
CA ILE A 41 -25.49 -3.18 12.97
C ILE A 41 -24.47 -2.05 13.25
N PHE A 42 -23.59 -2.24 14.23
CA PHE A 42 -22.49 -1.31 14.51
C PHE A 42 -21.54 -1.12 13.32
N TYR A 43 -21.42 -2.11 12.43
CA TYR A 43 -20.61 -2.01 11.20
C TYR A 43 -21.39 -1.45 10.00
N ALA A 44 -22.64 -0.99 10.19
CA ALA A 44 -23.42 -0.37 9.11
C ALA A 44 -22.67 0.78 8.39
N PRO A 45 -21.96 1.69 9.09
CA PRO A 45 -21.16 2.72 8.42
C PRO A 45 -20.04 2.14 7.55
N PHE A 46 -19.43 1.04 7.97
CA PHE A 46 -18.37 0.36 7.23
C PHE A 46 -18.92 -0.29 5.95
N TYR A 47 -20.03 -1.03 6.01
CA TYR A 47 -20.66 -1.60 4.82
C TYR A 47 -21.18 -0.52 3.86
N ALA A 48 -21.65 0.61 4.40
CA ALA A 48 -22.04 1.76 3.59
C ALA A 48 -20.81 2.33 2.84
N ALA A 49 -19.66 2.50 3.50
CA ALA A 49 -18.43 2.97 2.87
C ALA A 49 -17.94 2.02 1.76
N ILE A 50 -18.06 0.70 1.95
CA ILE A 50 -17.79 -0.29 0.89
C ILE A 50 -18.74 -0.08 -0.29
N SER A 51 -20.05 0.04 -0.02
CA SER A 51 -21.07 0.17 -1.07
C SER A 51 -21.00 1.49 -1.83
N GLN A 52 -20.51 2.56 -1.19
CA GLN A 52 -20.31 3.87 -1.78
C GLN A 52 -18.98 3.98 -2.56
N GLY A 53 -18.14 2.94 -2.55
CA GLY A 53 -16.90 2.90 -3.35
C GLY A 53 -15.72 3.70 -2.77
N TYR A 54 -15.80 4.20 -1.54
CA TYR A 54 -14.76 5.05 -0.94
C TYR A 54 -13.38 4.39 -0.88
N PHE A 55 -13.33 3.07 -0.72
CA PHE A 55 -12.06 2.33 -0.71
C PHE A 55 -11.46 2.22 -2.11
N GLU A 56 -12.28 2.00 -3.14
CA GLU A 56 -11.80 1.93 -4.51
C GLU A 56 -11.27 3.28 -5.01
N GLU A 57 -11.91 4.39 -4.60
CA GLU A 57 -11.49 5.76 -4.89
C GLU A 57 -10.09 6.06 -4.32
N GLU A 58 -9.79 5.55 -3.12
CA GLU A 58 -8.48 5.66 -2.48
C GLU A 58 -7.46 4.61 -2.98
N GLY A 59 -7.81 3.81 -3.98
CA GLY A 59 -6.94 2.77 -4.53
C GLY A 59 -6.79 1.54 -3.64
N ILE A 60 -7.75 1.30 -2.74
CA ILE A 60 -7.79 0.15 -1.84
C ILE A 60 -8.75 -0.90 -2.43
N ASP A 61 -8.27 -2.14 -2.48
CA ASP A 61 -9.08 -3.31 -2.84
C ASP A 61 -9.45 -4.08 -1.55
N LEU A 62 -10.73 -4.08 -1.18
CA LEU A 62 -11.18 -4.70 0.07
C LEU A 62 -11.65 -6.14 -0.15
N ASP A 63 -10.98 -7.07 0.52
CA ASP A 63 -11.41 -8.47 0.63
C ASP A 63 -12.00 -8.72 2.03
N LEU A 64 -13.34 -8.74 2.11
CA LEU A 64 -14.06 -8.98 3.35
C LEU A 64 -14.49 -10.45 3.46
N THR A 65 -13.91 -11.16 4.42
CA THR A 65 -14.23 -12.56 4.73
C THR A 65 -14.97 -12.67 6.06
N ARG A 66 -15.98 -13.53 6.12
CA ARG A 66 -16.67 -13.87 7.37
C ARG A 66 -15.99 -15.06 8.05
N LEU A 67 -15.49 -14.85 9.26
CA LEU A 67 -14.98 -15.92 10.12
C LEU A 67 -16.14 -16.64 10.80
N GLY A 68 -16.56 -17.75 10.20
CA GLY A 68 -17.48 -18.69 10.80
C GLY A 68 -16.77 -19.62 11.80
N VAL A 69 -17.54 -20.29 12.66
CA VAL A 69 -17.03 -21.30 13.61
C VAL A 69 -16.28 -22.44 12.90
N GLU A 70 -16.55 -22.66 11.61
CA GLU A 70 -15.89 -23.65 10.75
C GLU A 70 -14.47 -23.22 10.33
N THR A 71 -14.16 -21.93 10.36
CA THR A 71 -12.85 -21.38 9.93
C THR A 71 -11.81 -21.37 11.06
N ILE A 72 -12.21 -21.65 12.31
CA ILE A 72 -11.36 -21.63 13.52
C ILE A 72 -11.04 -23.07 13.99
N ARG A 73 -11.01 -24.04 13.08
CA ARG A 73 -10.57 -25.42 13.37
C ARG A 73 -9.22 -25.72 12.75
#